data_AF-A0A2V9VNJ5-F1
#
_entry.id   AF-A0A2V9VNJ5-F1
#
_cell.length_a   1.000
_cell.length_b   1.000
_cell.length_c   1.000
_cell.angle_alpha   90.00
_cell.angle_beta   90.00
_cell.angle_gamma   90.00
#
_symmetry.space_group_name_H-M   'P 1'
#
loop_
_entity.id
_entity.type
_entity.pdbx_description
1 polymer ?
#
loop_
_entity_poly.entity_id
_entity_poly.type
_entity_poly.pdbx_seq_one_letter_code
_entity_poly.pdbx_strand_id
1 'polypeptide(L)'
;MEDCPTHEHDEFDWHNALQEALLEVNPGRLSEKVAKAEEVLFLSLEALRPSDIEERRALHDACDLLLSIKREMLKFPDWRPQQS
;
A
#
# COMPACT_ATOMS: atom_id res chain seq x y z
N MET A 1 14.13 21.78 -28.02
CA MET A 1 13.41 20.53 -28.30
C MET A 1 13.92 19.57 -27.24
N GLU A 2 13.25 19.23 -26.16
CA GLU A 2 11.86 19.40 -25.73
C GLU A 2 11.88 19.59 -24.21
N ASP A 3 11.02 20.50 -23.73
CA ASP A 3 10.65 20.63 -22.32
C ASP A 3 9.78 19.40 -22.00
N CYS A 4 10.37 18.36 -21.41
CA CYS A 4 9.61 17.25 -20.87
C CYS A 4 9.30 17.59 -19.41
N PRO A 5 8.04 17.83 -19.03
CA PRO A 5 7.70 18.00 -17.63
C PRO A 5 7.83 16.64 -16.95
N THR A 6 9.01 16.36 -16.40
CA THR A 6 9.20 15.33 -15.37
C THR A 6 8.57 15.85 -14.08
N HIS A 7 7.24 15.77 -13.91
CA HIS A 7 6.66 16.04 -12.60
C HIS A 7 5.20 15.64 -12.34
N GLU A 8 4.62 14.59 -12.96
CA GLU A 8 3.22 14.23 -12.65
C GLU A 8 2.94 12.73 -12.48
N HIS A 9 3.96 11.89 -12.26
CA HIS A 9 3.76 10.45 -12.06
C HIS A 9 4.07 9.93 -10.65
N ASP A 10 4.46 10.81 -9.71
CA ASP A 10 4.70 10.41 -8.31
C ASP A 10 3.38 10.22 -7.50
N GLU A 11 2.23 10.66 -8.03
CA GLU A 11 0.97 10.65 -7.27
C GLU A 11 0.40 9.23 -7.06
N PHE A 12 0.85 8.26 -7.87
CA PHE A 12 0.47 6.84 -7.77
C PHE A 12 1.65 5.90 -7.57
N ASP A 13 2.75 6.38 -6.98
CA ASP A 13 3.91 5.53 -6.67
C ASP A 13 3.65 4.65 -5.43
N TRP A 14 2.67 3.75 -5.57
CA TRP A 14 2.30 2.77 -4.54
C TRP A 14 3.47 1.87 -4.14
N HIS A 15 4.40 1.63 -5.06
CA HIS A 15 5.66 0.93 -4.78
C HIS A 15 6.50 1.65 -3.72
N ASN A 16 6.64 2.97 -3.85
CA ASN A 16 7.41 3.78 -2.90
C ASN A 16 6.71 3.79 -1.53
N ALA A 17 5.40 4.03 -1.49
CA ALA A 17 4.63 4.03 -0.26
C ALA A 17 4.67 2.65 0.47
N LEU A 18 4.57 1.56 -0.29
CA LEU A 18 4.71 0.20 0.23
C LEU A 18 6.10 -0.05 0.82
N GLN A 19 7.14 0.39 0.11
CA GLN A 19 8.52 0.23 0.56
C GLN A 19 8.80 1.04 1.82
N GLU A 20 8.28 2.27 1.93
CA GLU A 20 8.37 3.06 3.15
C GLU A 20 7.67 2.37 4.34
N ALA A 21 6.50 1.77 4.11
CA ALA A 21 5.80 1.00 5.13
C ALA A 21 6.58 -0.26 5.54
N LEU A 22 7.24 -0.95 4.60
CA LEU A 22 8.07 -2.13 4.88
C LEU A 22 9.34 -1.80 5.66
N LEU A 23 9.95 -0.64 5.41
CA LEU A 23 11.16 -0.19 6.09
C LEU A 23 10.89 0.43 7.47
N GLU A 24 9.65 0.81 7.75
CA GLU A 24 9.28 1.44 9.01
C GLU A 24 9.19 0.39 10.13
N VAL A 25 10.08 0.53 11.10
CA VAL A 25 10.20 -0.34 12.28
C VAL A 25 9.46 0.23 13.50
N ASN A 26 9.10 1.53 13.47
CA ASN A 26 8.38 2.14 14.57
C ASN A 26 6.86 1.90 14.41
N PRO A 27 6.21 1.12 15.30
CA PRO A 27 4.80 0.79 15.17
C PRO A 27 3.88 2.03 15.18
N GLY A 28 4.28 3.12 15.85
CA GLY A 28 3.49 4.36 15.87
C GLY A 28 3.48 5.08 14.51
N ARG A 29 4.60 5.06 13.77
CA ARG A 29 4.71 5.67 12.45
C ARG A 29 4.31 4.70 11.34
N LEU A 30 4.47 3.41 11.59
CA LEU A 30 4.08 2.35 10.68
C LEU A 30 2.59 2.37 10.38
N SER A 31 1.74 2.64 11.38
CA SER A 31 0.29 2.75 11.14
C SER A 31 -0.06 3.89 10.17
N GLU A 32 0.61 5.04 10.29
CA GLU A 32 0.45 6.19 9.41
C GLU A 32 0.97 5.90 8.00
N LYS A 33 2.15 5.28 7.90
CA LYS A 33 2.76 4.87 6.61
C LYS A 33 1.93 3.82 5.89
N VAL A 34 1.43 2.82 6.62
CA VAL A 34 0.55 1.80 6.08
C VAL A 34 -0.76 2.40 5.61
N ALA A 35 -1.39 3.30 6.38
CA ALA A 35 -2.63 3.96 5.95
C ALA A 35 -2.42 4.77 4.66
N LYS A 36 -1.30 5.49 4.56
CA LYS A 36 -0.93 6.21 3.34
C LYS A 36 -0.69 5.26 2.17
N ALA A 37 -0.01 4.14 2.39
CA ALA A 37 0.23 3.14 1.35
C ALA A 37 -1.08 2.48 0.89
N GLU A 38 -2.00 2.18 1.80
CA GLU A 38 -3.34 1.66 1.49
C GLU A 38 -4.14 2.66 0.64
N GLU A 39 -4.08 3.95 0.95
CA GLU A 39 -4.76 5.01 0.19
C GLU A 39 -4.22 5.08 -1.25
N VAL A 40 -2.90 5.12 -1.44
CA VAL A 40 -2.28 5.19 -2.77
C VAL A 40 -2.55 3.90 -3.57
N LEU A 41 -2.50 2.73 -2.93
CA LEU A 41 -2.84 1.45 -3.57
C LEU A 41 -4.31 1.41 -4.01
N PHE A 42 -5.23 1.92 -3.17
CA PHE A 42 -6.65 1.95 -3.49
C PHE A 42 -6.94 2.86 -4.69
N LEU A 43 -6.37 4.07 -4.71
CA LEU A 43 -6.54 4.98 -5.83
C LEU A 43 -5.91 4.41 -7.12
N SER A 44 -4.77 3.72 -7.01
CA SER A 44 -4.13 3.02 -8.13
C SER A 44 -5.01 1.89 -8.68
N LEU A 45 -5.69 1.14 -7.79
CA LEU A 45 -6.66 0.10 -8.16
C LEU A 45 -7.89 0.67 -8.86
N GLU A 46 -8.38 1.82 -8.43
CA GLU A 46 -9.52 2.52 -9.06
C GLU A 46 -9.15 3.10 -10.43
N ALA A 47 -7.93 3.62 -10.57
CA ALA A 47 -7.40 4.10 -11.85
C ALA A 47 -7.09 2.97 -12.83
N LEU A 48 -7.01 1.73 -12.36
CA LEU A 48 -6.60 0.57 -13.13
C LEU A 48 -7.69 0.11 -14.12
N ARG A 49 -7.31 -0.14 -15.37
CA ARG A 49 -8.26 -0.66 -16.34
C ARG A 49 -8.51 -2.16 -16.11
N PRO A 50 -9.67 -2.69 -16.54
CA PRO A 50 -9.99 -4.11 -16.42
C PRO A 50 -9.01 -5.03 -17.17
N SER A 51 -8.34 -4.53 -18.20
CA SER A 51 -7.36 -5.26 -19.01
C SER A 51 -6.02 -5.47 -18.31
N ASP A 52 -5.72 -4.68 -17.28
CA ASP A 52 -4.40 -4.63 -16.65
C ASP A 52 -4.34 -5.68 -15.51
N ILE A 53 -4.44 -6.96 -15.88
CA ILE A 53 -4.58 -8.09 -14.95
C ILE A 53 -3.34 -8.25 -14.06
N GLU A 54 -2.14 -8.05 -14.63
CA GLU A 54 -0.87 -8.18 -13.89
C GLU A 54 -0.71 -7.08 -12.84
N GLU A 55 -0.98 -5.83 -13.22
CA GLU A 55 -0.94 -4.66 -12.34
C GLU A 55 -1.96 -4.80 -11.20
N ARG A 56 -3.18 -5.28 -11.52
CA ARG A 56 -4.23 -5.57 -10.54
C ARG A 56 -3.77 -6.60 -9.53
N ARG A 57 -3.11 -7.66 -9.99
CA ARG A 57 -2.58 -8.71 -9.13
C ARG A 57 -1.47 -8.17 -8.24
N ALA A 58 -0.54 -7.37 -8.78
CA ALA A 58 0.52 -6.75 -8.01
C ALA A 58 -0.03 -5.82 -6.90
N LEU A 59 -1.06 -5.03 -7.21
CA LEU A 59 -1.74 -4.17 -6.23
C LEU A 59 -2.44 -4.99 -5.14
N HIS A 60 -3.09 -6.10 -5.50
CA HIS A 60 -3.67 -7.02 -4.52
C HIS A 60 -2.61 -7.66 -3.62
N ASP A 61 -1.51 -8.15 -4.19
CA ASP A 61 -0.39 -8.73 -3.44
C ASP A 61 0.21 -7.69 -2.48
N ALA A 62 0.30 -6.41 -2.90
CA ALA A 62 0.74 -5.31 -2.05
C ALA A 62 -0.22 -5.03 -0.88
N CYS A 63 -1.54 -5.06 -1.12
CA CYS A 63 -2.54 -4.94 -0.05
C CYS A 63 -2.41 -6.09 0.97
N ASP A 64 -2.24 -7.33 0.51
CA ASP A 64 -2.06 -8.48 1.39
C ASP A 64 -0.77 -8.38 2.22
N LEU A 65 0.29 -7.82 1.64
CA LEU A 65 1.55 -7.56 2.35
C LEU A 65 1.36 -6.50 3.45
N LEU A 66 0.71 -5.38 3.16
CA LEU A 66 0.39 -4.36 4.16
C LEU A 66 -0.48 -4.94 5.29
N LEU A 67 -1.46 -5.77 4.97
CA LEU A 67 -2.30 -6.43 5.95
C LEU A 67 -1.48 -7.36 6.87
N SER A 68 -0.49 -8.06 6.30
CA SER A 68 0.43 -8.92 7.05
C SER A 68 1.30 -8.10 8.00
N ILE A 69 1.84 -6.97 7.55
CA ILE A 69 2.61 -6.04 8.39
C ILE A 69 1.74 -5.49 9.54
N LYS A 70 0.49 -5.09 9.25
CA LYS A 70 -0.46 -4.66 10.30
C LYS A 70 -0.72 -5.77 11.32
N ARG A 71 -0.82 -7.03 10.87
CA ARG A 71 -0.96 -8.19 11.76
C ARG A 71 0.25 -8.43 12.64
N GLU A 72 1.45 -8.43 12.05
CA GLU A 72 2.66 -8.80 12.77
C GLU A 72 3.17 -7.67 13.68
N MET A 73 3.18 -6.43 13.17
CA MET A 73 3.77 -5.29 13.86
C MET A 73 2.74 -4.50 14.69
N LEU A 74 1.52 -4.35 14.18
CA LEU A 74 0.45 -3.59 14.86
C LEU A 74 -0.55 -4.49 15.60
N LYS A 75 -0.38 -5.82 15.55
CA LYS A 75 -1.31 -6.82 16.12
C LYS A 75 -2.77 -6.61 15.66
N PHE A 76 -2.93 -6.08 14.45
CA PHE A 76 -4.23 -5.76 13.90
C PHE A 76 -4.84 -6.96 13.15
N PRO A 77 -6.16 -7.12 13.10
CA PRO A 77 -7.13 -6.41 13.92
C PRO A 77 -7.09 -6.97 15.34
N ASP A 78 -7.42 -6.12 16.33
CA ASP A 78 -7.56 -6.49 17.74
C ASP A 78 -8.73 -7.48 17.99
N TRP A 79 -9.33 -8.03 16.93
CA TRP A 79 -10.27 -9.14 17.02
C TRP A 79 -9.51 -10.40 17.45
N ARG A 80 -9.40 -10.57 18.76
CA ARG A 80 -9.30 -11.93 19.31
C ARG A 80 -10.48 -12.71 18.72
N PRO A 81 -10.28 -13.84 18.01
CA PRO A 81 -11.34 -14.81 17.93
C PRO A 81 -11.58 -15.23 19.38
N GLN A 82 -12.67 -14.74 19.96
CA GLN A 82 -13.17 -15.22 21.23
C GLN A 82 -13.52 -16.68 20.97
N GLN A 83 -12.60 -17.58 21.29
CA GLN A 83 -12.89 -19.00 21.34
C GLN A 83 -14.03 -19.17 22.35
N SER A 84 -15.20 -19.53 21.86
CA SER A 84 -16.28 -20.17 22.62
C SER A 84 -16.50 -21.55 22.05
#